data_AF-A0A496YZZ2-F1
#
_entry.id   AF-A0A496YZZ2-F1
#
_cell.length_a   1.000
_cell.length_b   1.000
_cell.length_c   1.000
_cell.angle_alpha   90.00
_cell.angle_beta   90.00
_cell.angle_gamma   90.00
#
_symmetry.space_group_name_H-M   'P 1'
#
loop_
_entity.id
_entity.type
_entity.pdbx_description
1 polymer ?
#
loop_
_entity_poly.entity_id
_entity_poly.type
_entity_poly.pdbx_seq_one_letter_code
_entity_poly.pdbx_strand_id
1 'polypeptide(L)'
;MNLKNLLLQKRSSIIKKWCDIVLRTYPEESQNFLKKQKDRFANPVGQTISEGIASVYDELLQGAEPDNISLFLDNIIRVRAVQEFSPSQAIGFMFGLKEVIREEVGDEALQGELRKEWAALESRIDGLALLCFDIYTECRQKLFDIRVNEVRTQASRLLKMAGLVYEIPETGGDLKEGKVNNG
;
A
#
# COMPACT_ATOMS: atom_id res chain seq x y z
N MET A 1 24.20 21.82 15.03
CA MET A 1 22.84 21.74 14.44
C MET A 1 22.68 20.33 13.92
N ASN A 2 21.58 19.63 14.19
CA ASN A 2 21.38 18.23 13.77
C ASN A 2 20.29 18.17 12.69
N LEU A 3 20.41 17.24 11.75
CA LEU A 3 19.52 17.10 10.59
C LEU A 3 18.06 17.00 11.02
N LYS A 4 17.75 16.23 12.07
CA LYS A 4 16.38 16.07 12.57
C LYS A 4 15.73 17.42 12.91
N ASN A 5 16.45 18.33 13.59
CA ASN A 5 15.91 19.63 13.96
C ASN A 5 15.61 20.50 12.73
N LEU A 6 16.48 20.43 11.71
CA LEU A 6 16.26 21.15 10.45
C LEU A 6 15.04 20.60 9.69
N LEU A 7 14.92 19.28 9.65
CA LEU A 7 13.79 18.59 9.02
C LEU A 7 12.46 18.86 9.75
N LEU A 8 12.49 19.02 11.08
CA LEU A 8 11.34 19.45 11.87
C LEU A 8 10.94 20.90 11.56
N GLN A 9 11.90 21.81 11.42
CA GLN A 9 11.62 23.21 11.03
C GLN A 9 11.02 23.32 9.62
N LYS A 10 11.44 22.44 8.70
CA LYS A 10 10.96 22.40 7.31
C LYS A 10 9.78 21.45 7.09
N ARG A 11 9.28 20.79 8.15
CA ARG A 11 8.27 19.72 8.10
C ARG A 11 7.08 20.04 7.18
N SER A 12 6.44 21.20 7.39
CA SER A 12 5.24 21.56 6.61
C SER A 12 5.53 21.73 5.11
N SER A 13 6.71 22.23 4.76
CA SER A 13 7.12 22.42 3.36
C SER A 13 7.40 21.07 2.71
N ILE A 14 8.18 20.23 3.41
CA ILE A 14 8.55 18.88 2.96
C ILE A 14 7.31 18.02 2.73
N ILE A 15 6.41 17.91 3.72
CA ILE A 15 5.18 17.11 3.60
C ILE A 15 4.34 17.60 2.41
N LYS A 16 4.19 18.92 2.24
CA LYS A 16 3.40 19.48 1.14
C LYS A 16 3.99 19.09 -0.22
N LYS A 17 5.29 19.31 -0.42
CA LYS A 17 5.99 18.94 -1.66
C LYS A 17 5.96 17.43 -1.91
N TRP A 18 6.11 16.64 -0.85
CA TRP A 18 6.10 15.19 -0.96
C TRP A 18 4.70 14.64 -1.32
N CYS A 19 3.63 15.17 -0.71
CA CYS A 19 2.26 14.93 -1.14
C CYS A 19 2.06 15.28 -2.62
N ASP A 20 2.59 16.42 -3.08
CA ASP A 20 2.49 16.82 -4.48
C ASP A 20 3.14 15.82 -5.44
N ILE A 21 4.25 15.18 -5.04
CA ILE A 21 4.89 14.10 -5.82
C ILE A 21 3.94 12.91 -5.97
N VAL A 22 3.26 12.49 -4.90
CA VAL A 22 2.29 11.38 -4.98
C VAL A 22 1.13 11.74 -5.89
N LEU A 23 0.59 12.95 -5.74
CA LEU A 23 -0.58 13.37 -6.51
C LEU A 23 -0.26 13.53 -8.00
N ARG A 24 0.98 13.87 -8.37
CA ARG A 24 1.42 13.95 -9.78
C ARG A 24 1.36 12.61 -10.52
N THR A 25 1.26 11.48 -9.83
CA THR A 25 1.07 10.19 -10.52
C THR A 25 -0.36 9.99 -11.00
N TYR A 26 -1.31 10.78 -10.51
CA TYR A 26 -2.71 10.72 -10.92
C TYR A 26 -2.94 11.56 -12.19
N PRO A 27 -3.95 11.24 -13.01
CA PRO A 27 -4.33 12.07 -14.16
C PRO A 27 -4.61 13.52 -13.76
N GLU A 28 -4.17 14.49 -14.57
CA GLU A 28 -4.23 15.94 -14.25
C GLU A 28 -5.62 16.40 -13.78
N GLU A 29 -6.67 15.90 -14.42
CA GLU A 29 -8.08 16.18 -14.10
C GLU A 29 -8.42 15.85 -12.64
N SER A 30 -7.88 14.75 -12.13
CA SER A 30 -8.10 14.28 -10.76
C SER A 30 -7.17 14.94 -9.74
N GLN A 31 -6.00 15.44 -10.15
CA GLN A 31 -5.03 16.06 -9.24
C GLN A 31 -5.62 17.28 -8.51
N ASN A 32 -6.30 18.16 -9.25
CA ASN A 32 -6.88 19.38 -8.67
C ASN A 32 -7.98 19.05 -7.65
N PHE A 33 -8.79 18.02 -7.92
CA PHE A 33 -9.81 17.54 -7.01
C PHE A 33 -9.17 17.00 -5.72
N LEU A 34 -8.21 16.08 -5.87
CA LEU A 34 -7.50 15.45 -4.75
C LEU A 34 -6.79 16.47 -3.85
N LYS A 35 -6.31 17.60 -4.41
CA LYS A 35 -5.68 18.69 -3.66
C LYS A 35 -6.66 19.63 -2.97
N LYS A 36 -7.75 20.02 -3.64
CA LYS A 36 -8.65 21.09 -3.17
C LYS A 36 -9.76 20.58 -2.28
N GLN A 37 -10.26 19.37 -2.51
CA GLN A 37 -11.39 18.85 -1.75
C GLN A 37 -10.91 18.34 -0.39
N LYS A 38 -11.36 19.00 0.68
CA LYS A 38 -10.94 18.70 2.06
C LYS A 38 -11.88 17.75 2.80
N ASP A 39 -13.10 17.58 2.29
CA ASP A 39 -14.04 16.65 2.92
C ASP A 39 -13.58 15.20 2.72
N ARG A 40 -13.51 14.44 3.82
CA ARG A 40 -12.99 13.06 3.81
C ARG A 40 -13.90 12.05 3.13
N PHE A 41 -15.20 12.33 3.06
CA PHE A 41 -16.16 11.46 2.41
C PHE A 41 -16.19 11.72 0.91
N ALA A 42 -16.04 12.98 0.51
CA ALA A 42 -15.91 13.37 -0.89
C ALA A 42 -14.53 13.03 -1.48
N ASN A 43 -13.46 13.07 -0.68
CA ASN A 43 -12.08 12.82 -1.12
C ASN A 43 -11.33 11.84 -0.18
N PRO A 44 -11.75 10.57 -0.11
CA PRO A 44 -11.12 9.59 0.77
C PRO A 44 -9.68 9.28 0.35
N VAL A 45 -9.39 9.28 -0.96
CA VAL A 45 -8.06 9.01 -1.51
C VAL A 45 -7.08 10.12 -1.13
N GLY A 46 -7.43 11.38 -1.38
CA GLY A 46 -6.58 12.52 -1.05
C GLY A 46 -6.29 12.61 0.44
N GLN A 47 -7.30 12.38 1.29
CA GLN A 47 -7.11 12.35 2.75
C GLN A 47 -6.17 11.23 3.17
N THR A 48 -6.39 9.99 2.71
CA THR A 48 -5.54 8.83 3.03
C THR A 48 -4.08 9.09 2.67
N ILE A 49 -3.84 9.69 1.50
CA ILE A 49 -2.49 10.07 1.05
C ILE A 49 -1.88 11.13 1.96
N SER A 50 -2.61 12.23 2.23
CA SER A 50 -2.06 13.33 3.01
C SER A 50 -1.78 12.95 4.47
N GLU A 51 -2.67 12.18 5.10
CA GLU A 51 -2.52 11.71 6.47
C GLU A 51 -1.39 10.69 6.55
N GLY A 52 -1.40 9.69 5.64
CA GLY A 52 -0.35 8.67 5.60
C GLY A 52 1.04 9.27 5.39
N ILE A 53 1.19 10.23 4.47
CA ILE A 53 2.49 10.89 4.21
C ILE A 53 2.97 11.64 5.44
N ALA A 54 2.09 12.39 6.11
CA ALA A 54 2.45 13.13 7.31
C ALA A 54 2.89 12.17 8.43
N SER A 55 2.15 11.09 8.64
CA SER A 55 2.47 10.08 9.65
C SER A 55 3.79 9.35 9.33
N VAL A 56 4.00 8.92 8.08
CA VAL A 56 5.26 8.28 7.67
C VAL A 56 6.44 9.20 7.87
N TYR A 57 6.31 10.49 7.54
CA TYR A 57 7.37 11.47 7.77
C TYR A 57 7.71 11.63 9.25
N ASP A 58 6.70 11.72 10.12
CA ASP A 58 6.90 11.87 11.55
C ASP A 58 7.58 10.64 12.16
N GLU A 59 7.11 9.43 11.83
CA GLU A 59 7.73 8.17 12.27
C GLU A 59 9.17 8.02 11.74
N LEU A 60 9.42 8.47 10.50
CA LEU A 60 10.76 8.52 9.92
C LEU A 60 11.68 9.46 10.70
N LEU A 61 11.21 10.59 11.22
CA LEU A 61 12.05 11.46 12.04
C LEU A 61 12.22 10.98 13.49
N GLN A 62 11.27 10.21 14.00
CA GLN A 62 11.32 9.71 15.37
C GLN A 62 12.28 8.53 15.56
N GLY A 63 12.65 7.83 14.48
CA GLY A 63 13.44 6.60 14.63
C GLY A 63 12.58 5.39 15.01
N ALA A 64 11.26 5.50 14.84
CA ALA A 64 10.29 4.56 15.39
C ALA A 64 10.37 3.15 14.79
N GLU A 65 9.77 2.22 15.51
CA GLU A 65 9.73 0.80 15.18
C GLU A 65 9.05 0.55 13.81
N PRO A 66 9.50 -0.47 13.06
CA PRO A 66 9.00 -0.79 11.72
C PRO A 66 7.47 -1.00 11.63
N ASP A 67 6.83 -1.43 12.71
CA ASP A 67 5.42 -1.84 12.68
C ASP A 67 4.45 -0.65 12.54
N ASN A 68 4.74 0.47 13.19
CA ASN A 68 3.89 1.67 13.10
C ASN A 68 3.95 2.31 11.72
N ILE A 69 5.15 2.39 11.14
CA ILE A 69 5.33 2.98 9.82
C ILE A 69 4.73 2.08 8.73
N SER A 70 4.76 0.76 8.93
CA SER A 70 4.14 -0.22 8.03
C SER A 70 2.63 0.00 7.87
N LEU A 71 1.92 0.27 8.97
CA LEU A 71 0.48 0.56 8.93
C LEU A 71 0.14 1.80 8.09
N PHE A 72 0.91 2.88 8.24
CA PHE A 72 0.67 4.10 7.46
C PHE A 72 1.02 3.92 5.98
N LEU A 73 2.08 3.17 5.68
CA LEU A 73 2.45 2.81 4.32
C LEU A 73 1.39 1.91 3.68
N ASP A 74 0.85 0.93 4.42
CA ASP A 74 -0.21 0.04 3.93
C ASP A 74 -1.41 0.82 3.42
N ASN A 75 -1.89 1.82 4.16
CA ASN A 75 -3.02 2.65 3.73
C ASN A 75 -2.79 3.32 2.37
N ILE A 76 -1.60 3.90 2.15
CA ILE A 76 -1.26 4.56 0.89
C ILE A 76 -1.12 3.53 -0.23
N ILE A 77 -0.33 2.48 0.03
CA ILE A 77 0.05 1.49 -0.99
C ILE A 77 -1.16 0.65 -1.41
N ARG A 78 -2.04 0.26 -0.48
CA ARG A 78 -3.26 -0.50 -0.74
C ARG A 78 -4.20 0.25 -1.68
N VAL A 79 -4.45 1.54 -1.42
CA VAL A 79 -5.28 2.38 -2.30
C VAL A 79 -4.71 2.37 -3.72
N ARG A 80 -3.39 2.52 -3.86
CA ARG A 80 -2.73 2.57 -5.16
C ARG A 80 -2.68 1.20 -5.86
N ALA A 81 -2.58 0.12 -5.11
CA ALA A 81 -2.65 -1.24 -5.64
C ALA A 81 -4.05 -1.57 -6.21
N VAL A 82 -5.10 -1.13 -5.51
CA VAL A 82 -6.50 -1.27 -5.95
C VAL A 82 -6.79 -0.41 -7.19
N GLN A 83 -6.18 0.77 -7.28
CA GLN A 83 -6.27 1.65 -8.46
C GLN A 83 -5.37 1.22 -9.63
N GLU A 84 -4.78 0.02 -9.57
CA GLU A 84 -4.00 -0.59 -10.64
C GLU A 84 -2.76 0.21 -11.10
N PHE A 85 -2.22 1.07 -10.25
CA PHE A 85 -0.91 1.67 -10.50
C PHE A 85 0.17 0.61 -10.61
N SER A 86 1.16 0.82 -11.49
CA SER A 86 2.34 -0.04 -11.53
C SER A 86 3.14 0.05 -10.22
N PRO A 87 4.01 -0.94 -9.90
CA PRO A 87 4.87 -0.85 -8.71
C PRO A 87 5.68 0.44 -8.66
N SER A 88 6.27 0.85 -9.78
CA SER A 88 7.07 2.08 -9.87
C SER A 88 6.25 3.33 -9.62
N GLN A 89 5.01 3.39 -10.11
CA GLN A 89 4.10 4.48 -9.81
C GLN A 89 3.70 4.47 -8.33
N ALA A 90 3.28 3.32 -7.79
CA ALA A 90 2.78 3.16 -6.43
C ALA A 90 3.82 3.45 -5.34
N ILE A 91 5.11 3.22 -5.62
CA ILE A 91 6.19 3.27 -4.61
C ILE A 91 7.17 4.42 -4.87
N GLY A 92 7.29 4.89 -6.12
CA GLY A 92 8.34 5.84 -6.53
C GLY A 92 8.40 7.14 -5.72
N PHE A 93 7.29 7.53 -5.10
CA PHE A 93 7.24 8.69 -4.21
C PHE A 93 8.20 8.60 -3.02
N MET A 94 8.52 7.39 -2.53
CA MET A 94 9.48 7.21 -1.44
C MET A 94 10.85 7.79 -1.79
N PHE A 95 11.31 7.56 -3.02
CA PHE A 95 12.58 8.13 -3.49
C PHE A 95 12.48 9.64 -3.70
N GLY A 96 11.32 10.14 -4.12
CA GLY A 96 11.05 11.57 -4.26
C GLY A 96 11.21 12.37 -2.96
N LEU A 97 11.06 11.73 -1.78
CA LEU A 97 11.33 12.39 -0.50
C LEU A 97 12.78 12.87 -0.40
N LYS A 98 13.74 12.13 -0.97
CA LYS A 98 15.15 12.49 -0.91
C LYS A 98 15.40 13.82 -1.63
N GLU A 99 14.82 13.98 -2.81
CA GLU A 99 14.89 15.21 -3.59
C GLU A 99 14.26 16.38 -2.86
N VAL A 100 13.06 16.18 -2.28
CA VAL A 100 12.39 17.23 -1.50
C VAL A 100 13.25 17.69 -0.32
N ILE A 101 13.90 16.76 0.39
CA ILE A 101 14.78 17.12 1.50
C ILE A 101 16.01 17.88 1.00
N ARG A 102 16.64 17.45 -0.10
CA ARG A 102 17.78 18.15 -0.72
C ARG A 102 17.42 19.58 -1.10
N GLU A 103 16.25 19.79 -1.70
CA GLU A 103 15.76 21.13 -2.03
C GLU A 103 15.53 22.01 -0.80
N GLU A 104 14.97 21.46 0.29
CA GLU A 104 14.59 22.24 1.47
C GLU A 104 15.75 22.53 2.43
N VAL A 105 16.74 21.65 2.45
CA VAL A 105 17.93 21.73 3.31
C VAL A 105 19.13 22.33 2.58
N GLY A 106 19.27 22.06 1.28
CA GLY A 106 20.44 22.41 0.47
C GLY A 106 21.50 21.31 0.46
N ASP A 107 21.99 20.97 -0.72
CA ASP A 107 22.99 19.90 -0.92
C ASP A 107 24.30 20.18 -0.18
N GLU A 108 24.75 21.44 -0.10
CA GLU A 108 25.99 21.81 0.59
C GLU A 108 25.96 21.43 2.08
N ALA A 109 24.84 21.68 2.76
CA ALA A 109 24.65 21.32 4.16
C ALA A 109 24.62 19.79 4.36
N LEU A 110 23.98 19.07 3.43
CA LEU A 110 23.88 17.61 3.46
C LEU A 110 25.19 16.90 3.11
N GLN A 111 26.06 17.50 2.30
CA GLN A 111 27.35 16.92 1.93
C GLN A 111 28.48 17.31 2.90
N GLY A 112 28.30 18.38 3.68
CA GLY A 112 29.23 18.83 4.72
C GLY A 112 28.93 18.20 6.09
N GLU A 113 28.53 19.04 7.04
CA GLU A 113 28.39 18.67 8.46
C GLU A 113 27.35 17.58 8.70
N LEU A 114 26.27 17.52 7.91
CA LEU A 114 25.16 16.59 8.11
C LEU A 114 25.32 15.26 7.35
N ARG A 115 26.44 15.05 6.65
CA ARG A 115 26.62 13.92 5.71
C ARG A 115 26.33 12.54 6.29
N LYS A 116 26.77 12.27 7.52
CA LYS A 116 26.54 10.97 8.16
C LYS A 116 25.06 10.75 8.49
N GLU A 117 24.40 11.77 9.03
CA GLU A 117 22.98 11.73 9.38
C GLU A 117 22.11 11.62 8.13
N TRP A 118 22.50 12.33 7.07
CA TRP A 118 21.83 12.27 5.77
C TRP A 118 21.92 10.87 5.15
N ALA A 119 23.12 10.28 5.10
CA ALA A 119 23.29 8.92 4.54
C ALA A 119 22.49 7.85 5.31
N ALA A 120 22.40 7.98 6.64
CA ALA A 120 21.56 7.10 7.46
C ALA A 120 20.07 7.26 7.15
N LEU A 121 19.61 8.50 6.95
CA LEU A 121 18.23 8.79 6.55
C LEU A 121 17.92 8.25 5.15
N GLU A 122 18.82 8.44 4.17
CA GLU A 122 18.66 7.91 2.82
C GLU A 122 18.51 6.38 2.83
N SER A 123 19.36 5.70 3.61
CA SER A 123 19.30 4.24 3.77
C SER A 123 17.97 3.79 4.36
N ARG A 124 17.42 4.54 5.33
CA ARG A 124 16.12 4.24 5.92
C ARG A 124 14.97 4.46 4.94
N ILE A 125 15.03 5.53 4.12
CA ILE A 125 14.05 5.76 3.05
C ILE A 125 14.05 4.60 2.06
N ASP A 126 15.23 4.09 1.68
CA ASP A 126 15.34 2.94 0.77
C ASP A 126 14.77 1.67 1.38
N GLY A 127 15.05 1.40 2.66
CA GLY A 127 14.46 0.28 3.39
C GLY A 127 12.92 0.35 3.43
N LEU A 128 12.35 1.53 3.61
CA LEU A 128 10.90 1.72 3.56
C LEU A 128 10.33 1.55 2.15
N ALA A 129 11.08 1.90 1.10
CA ALA A 129 10.65 1.64 -0.27
C ALA A 129 10.56 0.14 -0.55
N LEU A 130 11.46 -0.68 0.01
CA LEU A 130 11.36 -2.14 -0.07
C LEU A 130 10.13 -2.67 0.69
N LEU A 131 9.87 -2.16 1.89
CA LEU A 131 8.66 -2.52 2.63
C LEU A 131 7.37 -2.15 1.85
N CYS A 132 7.34 -0.98 1.22
CA CYS A 132 6.24 -0.61 0.33
C CYS A 132 6.06 -1.59 -0.84
N PHE A 133 7.14 -2.15 -1.36
CA PHE A 133 7.09 -3.16 -2.41
C PHE A 133 6.46 -4.46 -1.91
N ASP A 134 6.86 -4.94 -0.74
CA ASP A 134 6.28 -6.13 -0.12
C ASP A 134 4.77 -5.94 0.10
N ILE A 135 4.36 -4.81 0.69
CA ILE A 135 2.95 -4.47 0.89
C ILE A 135 2.18 -4.43 -0.44
N TYR A 136 2.76 -3.79 -1.47
CA TYR A 136 2.12 -3.67 -2.79
C TYR A 136 1.90 -5.04 -3.42
N THR A 137 2.93 -5.89 -3.40
CA THR A 137 2.87 -7.23 -3.99
C THR A 137 1.86 -8.12 -3.26
N GLU A 138 1.79 -8.05 -1.93
CA GLU A 138 0.77 -8.75 -1.15
C GLU A 138 -0.65 -8.28 -1.53
N CYS A 139 -0.87 -6.97 -1.68
CA CYS A 139 -2.15 -6.42 -2.10
C CYS A 139 -2.55 -6.90 -3.50
N ARG A 140 -1.62 -6.87 -4.46
CA ARG A 140 -1.88 -7.33 -5.84
C ARG A 140 -2.14 -8.83 -5.89
N GLN A 141 -1.39 -9.63 -5.13
CA GLN A 141 -1.61 -11.07 -5.05
C GLN A 141 -3.02 -11.38 -4.55
N LYS A 142 -3.46 -10.75 -3.45
CA LYS A 142 -4.82 -10.91 -2.93
C LYS A 142 -5.89 -10.55 -3.95
N LEU A 143 -5.71 -9.45 -4.70
CA LEU A 143 -6.63 -9.05 -5.77
C LEU A 143 -6.69 -10.09 -6.89
N PHE A 144 -5.55 -10.64 -7.30
CA PHE A 144 -5.50 -11.70 -8.30
C PHE A 144 -6.18 -12.99 -7.81
N ASP A 145 -5.93 -13.40 -6.55
CA ASP A 145 -6.55 -14.58 -5.96
C ASP A 145 -8.07 -14.45 -5.91
N ILE A 146 -8.59 -13.27 -5.53
CA ILE A 146 -10.03 -12.97 -5.56
C ILE A 146 -10.57 -13.15 -6.97
N ARG A 147 -9.91 -12.58 -7.98
CA ARG A 147 -10.36 -12.64 -9.37
C ARG A 147 -10.33 -14.05 -9.95
N VAL A 148 -9.29 -14.83 -9.65
CA VAL A 148 -9.19 -16.23 -10.07
C VAL A 148 -10.29 -17.08 -9.43
N ASN A 149 -10.53 -16.89 -8.12
CA ASN A 149 -11.59 -17.60 -7.41
C ASN A 149 -12.98 -17.26 -7.94
N GLU A 150 -13.22 -16.01 -8.31
CA GLU A 150 -14.48 -15.59 -8.92
C GLU A 150 -14.71 -16.28 -10.27
N VAL A 151 -13.72 -16.26 -11.17
CA VAL A 151 -13.80 -16.95 -12.47
C VAL A 151 -14.03 -18.45 -12.29
N ARG A 152 -13.30 -19.10 -11.36
CA ARG A 152 -13.48 -20.52 -11.06
C ARG A 152 -14.89 -20.82 -10.56
N THR A 153 -15.43 -19.96 -9.71
CA THR A 153 -16.79 -20.10 -9.16
C THR A 153 -17.83 -19.95 -10.26
N GLN A 154 -17.68 -18.95 -11.14
CA GLN A 154 -18.58 -18.75 -12.27
C GLN A 154 -18.54 -19.94 -13.26
N ALA A 155 -17.35 -20.41 -13.62
CA ALA A 155 -17.18 -21.57 -14.50
C ALA A 155 -17.82 -22.83 -13.91
N SER A 156 -17.59 -23.10 -12.62
CA SER A 156 -18.22 -24.23 -11.91
C SER A 156 -19.75 -24.16 -11.95
N ARG A 157 -20.33 -22.97 -11.72
CA ARG A 157 -21.79 -22.76 -11.80
C ARG A 157 -22.33 -23.04 -13.21
N LEU A 158 -21.66 -22.56 -14.26
CA LEU A 158 -22.07 -22.79 -15.65
C LEU A 158 -22.01 -24.27 -16.03
N LEU A 159 -20.95 -24.98 -15.62
CA LEU A 159 -20.82 -26.42 -15.87
C LEU A 159 -21.92 -27.23 -15.17
N LYS A 160 -22.28 -26.86 -13.93
CA LYS A 160 -23.42 -27.45 -13.21
C LYS A 160 -24.74 -27.19 -13.94
N MET A 161 -24.99 -25.95 -14.37
CA MET A 161 -26.21 -25.58 -15.12
C MET A 161 -26.32 -26.30 -16.46
N ALA A 162 -25.19 -26.57 -17.12
CA ALA A 162 -25.14 -27.31 -18.38
C ALA A 162 -25.27 -28.84 -18.19
N GLY A 163 -25.37 -29.33 -16.95
CA GLY A 163 -25.39 -30.77 -16.65
C GLY A 163 -24.09 -31.50 -16.95
N LEU A 164 -23.00 -30.77 -17.17
CA LEU A 164 -21.68 -31.32 -17.52
C LEU A 164 -20.87 -31.76 -16.30
N VAL A 165 -21.32 -31.41 -15.10
CA VAL A 165 -20.74 -31.81 -13.82
C VAL A 165 -21.86 -32.37 -12.94
N TYR A 166 -21.78 -33.66 -12.63
CA TYR A 166 -22.67 -34.32 -11.67
C TYR A 166 -21.94 -34.43 -10.34
N GLU A 167 -22.47 -33.81 -9.29
CA GLU A 167 -22.01 -34.09 -7.93
C GLU A 167 -22.49 -35.50 -7.58
N ILE A 168 -21.54 -36.44 -7.40
CA ILE A 168 -21.87 -37.75 -6.82
C ILE A 168 -22.41 -37.44 -5.42
N PRO A 169 -23.66 -37.78 -5.11
CA PRO A 169 -24.16 -37.58 -3.76
C PRO A 169 -23.25 -38.35 -2.82
N GLU A 170 -22.76 -37.71 -1.76
CA GLU A 170 -22.13 -38.44 -0.67
C GLU A 170 -23.20 -39.38 -0.09
N THR A 171 -23.20 -40.62 -0.57
CA THR A 171 -24.02 -41.69 -0.01
C THR A 171 -23.56 -41.86 1.44
N GLY A 172 -24.30 -41.25 2.36
CA GLY A 172 -24.25 -41.57 3.77
C GLY A 172 -24.40 -43.08 3.91
N GLY A 173 -23.31 -43.72 4.33
CA GLY A 173 -23.24 -45.16 4.49
C GLY A 173 -24.11 -45.62 5.64
N ASP A 174 -25.37 -45.91 5.36
CA ASP A 174 -26.18 -46.80 6.19
C ASP A 174 -26.30 -48.15 5.46
N LEU A 175 -25.21 -48.93 5.51
CA LEU A 175 -25.30 -50.37 5.33
C LEU A 175 -26.08 -50.92 6.53
N LYS A 176 -27.40 -51.05 6.40
CA LYS A 176 -28.20 -51.81 7.35
C LYS A 176 -27.78 -53.27 7.29
N GLU A 177 -27.03 -53.71 8.30
CA GLU A 177 -26.78 -55.12 8.57
C GLU A 177 -28.11 -55.86 8.63
N GLY A 178 -28.31 -56.76 7.66
CA GLY A 178 -29.45 -57.66 7.64
C GLY A 178 -29.40 -58.59 8.84
N LYS A 179 -30.33 -58.42 9.79
CA LYS A 179 -30.64 -59.47 10.75
C LYS A 179 -31.31 -60.62 9.99
N VAL A 180 -30.53 -61.68 9.75
CA VAL A 180 -31.06 -63.01 9.48
C VAL A 180 -31.79 -63.46 10.74
N ASN A 181 -33.09 -63.67 10.66
CA ASN A 181 -33.86 -64.32 11.72
C ASN A 181 -34.49 -65.59 11.15
N ASN A 182 -34.17 -66.70 11.80
CA ASN A 182 -34.61 -68.06 11.49
C ASN A 182 -36.13 -68.20 11.61
N GLY A 183 -36.71 -68.96 10.67
CA GLY A 183 -38.03 -69.58 10.74
C GLY A 183 -38.01 -70.86 9.94
#